data_AF-A0A1I2KMR8-F1
#
_entry.id   AF-A0A1I2KMR8-F1
#
_cell.length_a   1.000
_cell.length_b   1.000
_cell.length_c   1.000
_cell.angle_alpha   90.00
_cell.angle_beta   90.00
_cell.angle_gamma   90.00
#
_symmetry.space_group_name_H-M   'P 1'
#
loop_
_entity.id
_entity.type
_entity.pdbx_description
1 polymer ?
#
loop_
_entity_poly.entity_id
_entity_poly.type
_entity_poly.pdbx_seq_one_letter_code
_entity_poly.pdbx_strand_id
1 'polypeptide(L)'
;MTVGELLAAFRPVAEQMLRPDEFRAAEFWVCSDWSERLRRVVDTEVADEGMALAWSVAGDDGDSWLWLREGEQELLLKVADDLQDFIAESAFAWGELRPIPPLGQEQ
;
A
#
# COMPACT_ATOMS: atom_id res chain seq x y z
N MET A 1 3.28 -10.37 11.16
CA MET A 1 3.64 -8.94 11.18
C MET A 1 2.49 -8.15 11.78
N THR A 2 2.79 -7.07 12.48
CA THR A 2 1.78 -6.12 12.97
C THR A 2 1.41 -5.12 11.87
N VAL A 3 0.27 -4.43 12.03
CA VAL A 3 -0.11 -3.31 11.15
C VAL A 3 1.00 -2.25 11.10
N GLY A 4 1.63 -1.95 12.24
CA GLY A 4 2.73 -0.98 12.30
C GLY A 4 3.95 -1.41 11.50
N GLU A 5 4.33 -2.69 11.59
CA GLU A 5 5.42 -3.27 10.79
C GLU A 5 5.12 -3.23 9.30
N LEU A 6 3.89 -3.59 8.89
CA LEU A 6 3.47 -3.51 7.49
C LEU A 6 3.53 -2.08 6.94
N LEU A 7 2.99 -1.11 7.67
CA LEU A 7 3.03 0.30 7.26
C LEU A 7 4.47 0.81 7.20
N ALA A 8 5.32 0.41 8.15
CA ALA A 8 6.74 0.78 8.14
C ALA A 8 7.50 0.17 6.95
N ALA A 9 7.19 -1.07 6.58
CA ALA A 9 7.80 -1.76 5.44
C ALA A 9 7.31 -1.20 4.08
N PHE A 10 6.02 -0.86 3.98
CA PHE A 10 5.44 -0.33 2.76
C PHE A 10 5.79 1.14 2.49
N ARG A 11 5.95 1.97 3.53
CA ARG A 11 6.13 3.41 3.35
C ARG A 11 7.34 3.78 2.45
N PRO A 12 8.51 3.15 2.55
CA PRO A 12 9.62 3.36 1.62
C PRO A 12 9.33 2.94 0.17
N VAL A 13 8.44 1.97 -0.03
CA VAL A 13 7.98 1.53 -1.36
C VAL A 13 7.14 2.65 -1.98
N ALA A 14 6.15 3.13 -1.24
CA ALA A 14 5.30 4.24 -1.66
C ALA A 14 6.09 5.53 -1.92
N GLU A 15 7.11 5.83 -1.09
CA GLU A 15 7.98 7.01 -1.27
C GLU A 15 8.79 6.96 -2.57
N GLN A 16 9.20 5.78 -3.02
CA GLN A 16 9.93 5.61 -4.28
C GLN A 16 9.02 5.63 -5.51
N MET A 17 7.77 5.19 -5.36
CA MET A 17 6.81 5.12 -6.45
C MET A 17 6.08 6.45 -6.68
N LEU A 18 5.74 7.17 -5.61
CA LEU A 18 5.04 8.45 -5.69
C LEU A 18 6.01 9.61 -5.87
N ARG A 19 5.57 10.68 -6.56
CA ARG A 19 6.31 11.93 -6.59
C ARG A 19 6.34 12.56 -5.19
N PRO A 20 7.32 13.44 -4.89
CA PRO A 20 7.46 14.01 -3.56
C PRO A 20 6.22 14.76 -3.04
N ASP A 21 5.46 15.41 -3.92
CA ASP A 21 4.20 16.09 -3.59
C ASP A 21 3.03 15.12 -3.42
N GLU A 22 2.92 14.11 -4.28
CA GLU A 22 1.94 13.01 -4.16
C GLU A 22 2.13 12.27 -2.82
N PHE A 23 3.36 11.89 -2.48
CA PHE A 23 3.69 11.18 -1.24
C PHE A 23 3.42 12.03 0.01
N ARG A 24 3.71 13.33 -0.04
CA ARG A 24 3.41 14.24 1.09
C ARG A 24 1.91 14.39 1.35
N ALA A 25 1.09 14.26 0.31
CA ALA A 25 -0.36 14.32 0.40
C ALA A 25 -1.00 12.94 0.68
N ALA A 26 -0.21 11.86 0.69
CA ALA A 26 -0.70 10.51 0.82
C ALA A 26 -0.99 10.12 2.28
N GLU A 27 -2.10 9.43 2.49
CA GLU A 27 -2.40 8.72 3.74
C GLU A 27 -2.41 7.20 3.47
N PHE A 28 -1.90 6.42 4.43
CA PHE A 28 -1.84 4.96 4.38
C PHE A 28 -2.40 4.37 5.68
N TRP A 29 -3.24 3.35 5.59
CA TRP A 29 -3.81 2.67 6.75
C TRP A 29 -4.24 1.24 6.41
N VAL A 30 -4.40 0.40 7.43
CA VAL A 30 -5.00 -0.93 7.27
C VAL A 30 -6.46 -0.88 7.70
N CYS A 31 -7.35 -1.54 6.98
CA CYS A 31 -8.76 -1.71 7.34
C CYS A 31 -9.15 -3.19 7.31
N SER A 32 -10.16 -3.55 8.11
CA SER A 32 -10.83 -4.84 8.05
C SER A 32 -12.07 -4.71 7.18
N ASP A 33 -12.16 -5.46 6.09
CA ASP A 33 -13.23 -5.41 5.06
C ASP A 33 -13.26 -4.14 4.18
N TRP A 34 -13.59 -4.34 2.90
CA TRP A 34 -13.78 -3.29 1.90
C TRP A 34 -14.93 -2.34 2.25
N SER A 35 -16.01 -2.89 2.81
CA SER A 35 -17.19 -2.09 3.19
C SER A 35 -16.88 -1.10 4.32
N GLU A 36 -15.80 -1.35 5.08
CA GLU A 36 -15.36 -0.55 6.21
C GLU A 36 -13.99 0.11 5.96
N ARG A 37 -13.68 0.58 4.74
CA ARG A 37 -12.44 1.36 4.46
C ARG A 37 -12.19 2.52 5.44
N LEU A 38 -13.25 3.04 6.08
CA LEU A 38 -13.19 4.07 7.12
C LEU A 38 -12.74 3.54 8.51
N ARG A 39 -12.86 2.24 8.76
CA ARG A 39 -12.49 1.60 10.02
C ARG A 39 -11.03 1.17 9.99
N ARG A 40 -10.18 2.12 10.38
CA ARG A 40 -8.74 1.89 10.53
C ARG A 40 -8.48 0.89 11.66
N VAL A 41 -7.71 -0.15 11.36
CA VAL A 41 -7.17 -1.10 12.32
C VAL A 41 -5.81 -0.58 12.78
N VAL A 42 -5.59 -0.57 14.09
CA VAL A 42 -4.34 -0.07 14.71
C VAL A 42 -3.83 -1.12 15.70
N ASP A 43 -2.51 -1.28 15.78
CA ASP A 43 -1.82 -2.13 16.76
C ASP A 43 -2.31 -3.59 16.85
N THR A 44 -2.84 -4.12 15.74
CA THR A 44 -3.28 -5.51 15.63
C THR A 44 -2.31 -6.29 14.74
N GLU A 45 -2.23 -7.60 14.93
CA GLU A 45 -1.60 -8.48 13.95
C GLU A 45 -2.36 -8.41 12.62
N VAL A 46 -1.62 -8.38 11.51
CA VAL A 46 -2.24 -8.52 10.19
C VAL A 46 -2.71 -9.96 10.05
N ALA A 47 -4.00 -10.13 9.76
CA ALA A 47 -4.60 -11.43 9.48
C ALA A 47 -4.62 -11.69 7.97
N ASP A 48 -4.48 -12.97 7.60
CA ASP A 48 -4.40 -13.44 6.22
C ASP A 48 -5.73 -13.28 5.45
N GLU A 49 -6.84 -13.10 6.16
CA GLU A 49 -8.18 -12.95 5.58
C GLU A 49 -8.86 -11.68 6.10
N GLY A 50 -9.45 -10.92 5.18
CA GLY A 50 -10.34 -9.80 5.50
C GLY A 50 -9.64 -8.48 5.84
N MET A 51 -8.34 -8.34 5.60
CA MET A 51 -7.63 -7.07 5.75
C MET A 51 -7.09 -6.54 4.42
N ALA A 52 -7.10 -5.23 4.27
CA ALA A 52 -6.53 -4.52 3.13
C ALA A 52 -5.63 -3.38 3.63
N LEU A 53 -4.54 -3.12 2.90
CA LEU A 53 -3.80 -1.87 3.01
C LEU A 53 -4.45 -0.87 2.07
N ALA A 54 -5.00 0.20 2.61
CA ALA A 54 -5.66 1.26 1.87
C ALA A 54 -4.82 2.54 1.86
N TRP A 55 -5.08 3.37 0.85
CA TRP A 55 -4.46 4.67 0.70
C TRP A 55 -5.40 5.70 0.11
N SER A 56 -5.09 6.97 0.38
CA SER A 56 -5.66 8.12 -0.30
C SER A 56 -4.52 9.00 -0.79
N VAL A 57 -4.49 9.31 -2.09
CA VAL A 57 -3.45 10.12 -2.73
C VAL A 57 -4.12 11.18 -3.59
N ALA A 58 -3.86 12.45 -3.27
CA ALA A 58 -4.43 13.59 -4.00
C ALA A 58 -5.98 13.56 -4.15
N GLY A 59 -6.69 12.88 -3.23
CA GLY A 59 -8.15 12.76 -3.25
C GLY A 59 -8.70 11.53 -3.97
N ASP A 60 -7.83 10.70 -4.57
CA ASP A 60 -8.18 9.39 -5.12
C ASP A 60 -7.85 8.29 -4.10
N ASP A 61 -8.75 7.31 -3.93
CA ASP A 61 -8.60 6.23 -2.95
C ASP A 61 -8.34 4.88 -3.62
N GLY A 62 -7.43 4.10 -3.07
CA GLY A 62 -7.10 2.75 -3.52
C GLY A 62 -6.72 1.83 -2.37
N ASP A 63 -6.45 0.57 -2.68
CA ASP A 63 -6.08 -0.44 -1.69
C ASP A 63 -5.48 -1.68 -2.35
N SER A 64 -4.91 -2.54 -1.49
CA SER A 64 -4.42 -3.86 -1.82
C SER A 64 -4.83 -4.85 -0.73
N TRP A 65 -5.41 -5.97 -1.14
CA TRP A 65 -5.71 -7.09 -0.23
C TRP A 65 -4.41 -7.70 0.30
N LEU A 66 -4.39 -8.01 1.59
CA LEU A 66 -3.22 -8.58 2.25
C LEU A 66 -3.27 -10.11 2.18
N TRP A 67 -2.31 -10.70 1.46
CA TRP A 67 -2.13 -12.15 1.31
C TRP A 67 -0.79 -12.54 1.96
N LEU A 68 -0.82 -13.02 3.20
CA LEU A 68 0.38 -13.27 4.01
C LEU A 68 1.00 -14.66 3.76
N ARG A 69 0.32 -15.55 3.04
CA ARG A 69 0.76 -16.93 2.80
C ARG A 69 2.10 -17.05 2.08
N GLU A 70 2.49 -16.03 1.33
CA GLU A 70 3.64 -16.07 0.42
C GLU A 70 4.90 -15.42 1.01
N GLY A 71 4.80 -14.74 2.16
CA GLY A 71 5.92 -14.02 2.78
C GLY A 71 5.80 -12.50 2.65
N GLU A 72 6.64 -11.78 3.39
CA GLU A 72 6.62 -10.30 3.42
C GLU A 72 7.03 -9.69 2.08
N GLN A 73 8.01 -10.28 1.38
CA GLN A 73 8.50 -9.76 0.12
C GLN A 73 7.44 -9.86 -0.98
N GLU A 74 6.81 -11.03 -1.11
CA GLU A 74 5.72 -11.30 -2.05
C GLU A 74 4.51 -10.42 -1.75
N LEU A 75 4.18 -10.23 -0.47
CA LEU A 75 3.17 -9.28 -0.04
C LEU A 75 3.50 -7.85 -0.53
N LEU A 76 4.70 -7.34 -0.25
CA LEU A 76 5.09 -5.99 -0.65
C LEU A 76 5.12 -5.84 -2.17
N LEU A 77 5.51 -6.89 -2.91
CA LEU A 77 5.51 -6.90 -4.37
C LEU A 77 4.08 -6.74 -4.89
N LYS A 78 3.15 -7.53 -4.35
CA LYS A 78 1.74 -7.42 -4.71
C LYS A 78 1.17 -6.03 -4.42
N VAL A 79 1.44 -5.50 -3.22
CA VAL A 79 0.95 -4.18 -2.83
C VAL A 79 1.55 -3.08 -3.74
N ALA A 80 2.82 -3.21 -4.10
CA ALA A 80 3.46 -2.29 -5.04
C ALA A 80 2.85 -2.37 -6.45
N ASP A 81 2.52 -3.56 -6.93
CA ASP A 81 1.83 -3.78 -8.20
C ASP A 81 0.44 -3.15 -8.20
N ASP A 82 -0.35 -3.38 -7.15
CA ASP A 82 -1.68 -2.76 -7.00
C ASP A 82 -1.58 -1.22 -6.87
N LEU A 83 -0.55 -0.68 -6.21
CA LEU A 83 -0.28 0.77 -6.16
C LEU A 83 0.09 1.32 -7.54
N GLN A 84 0.84 0.55 -8.33
CA GLN A 84 1.22 0.94 -9.69
C GLN A 84 -0.01 1.06 -10.60
N ASP A 85 -0.91 0.09 -10.55
CA ASP A 85 -2.18 0.14 -11.28
C ASP A 85 -3.04 1.33 -10.83
N PHE A 86 -3.14 1.56 -9.51
CA PHE A 86 -3.83 2.74 -8.99
C PHE A 86 -3.25 4.06 -9.53
N ILE A 87 -1.92 4.22 -9.54
CA ILE A 87 -1.27 5.43 -10.08
C ILE A 87 -1.56 5.58 -11.57
N ALA A 88 -1.54 4.50 -12.34
CA ALA A 88 -1.81 4.54 -13.77
C ALA A 88 -3.27 4.94 -14.07
N GLU A 89 -4.21 4.59 -13.19
CA GLU A 89 -5.65 4.86 -13.37
C GLU A 89 -6.13 6.14 -12.68
N SER A 90 -5.32 6.76 -11.83
CA SER A 90 -5.70 7.96 -11.07
C SER A 90 -5.78 9.22 -11.92
N ALA A 91 -6.57 10.19 -11.46
CA ALA A 91 -6.70 11.47 -12.14
C ALA A 91 -5.42 12.32 -12.03
N PHE A 92 -4.63 12.12 -10.96
CA PHE A 92 -3.43 12.91 -10.71
C PHE A 92 -2.22 12.48 -11.56
N ALA A 93 -2.16 11.22 -12.00
CA ALA A 93 -1.02 10.67 -12.73
C ALA A 93 -1.37 10.17 -14.15
N TRP A 94 -2.63 9.83 -14.43
CA TRP A 94 -3.18 9.54 -15.76
C TRP A 94 -2.24 8.80 -16.74
N GLY A 95 -2.11 7.49 -16.54
CA GLY A 95 -1.35 6.59 -17.42
C GLY A 95 0.16 6.59 -17.19
N GLU A 96 0.66 7.27 -16.15
CA GLU A 96 2.07 7.20 -15.78
C GLU A 96 2.43 5.84 -15.17
N LEU A 97 3.53 5.25 -15.65
CA LEU A 97 4.11 4.03 -15.08
C LEU A 97 5.24 4.37 -14.11
N ARG A 98 5.18 3.84 -12.88
CA ARG A 98 6.24 3.92 -11.86
C ARG A 98 6.96 2.58 -11.75
N PRO A 99 8.29 2.58 -11.65
CA PRO A 99 9.02 1.35 -11.42
C PRO A 99 8.70 0.82 -10.02
N ILE A 100 8.38 -0.47 -9.93
CA ILE A 100 8.35 -1.17 -8.64
C ILE A 100 9.78 -1.20 -8.10
N PRO A 101 10.04 -0.66 -6.90
CA PRO A 101 11.39 -0.61 -6.34
C PRO A 101 11.91 -2.02 -6.02
N PRO A 102 13.23 -2.21 -5.88
CA PRO A 102 13.78 -3.48 -5.42
C PRO A 102 13.35 -3.74 -3.97
N LEU A 103 12.47 -4.73 -3.80
CA LEU A 103 11.99 -5.20 -2.51
C LEU A 103 12.89 -6.36 -2.07
N GLY A 104 13.70 -6.17 -1.01
CA GLY A 104 14.58 -7.22 -0.49
C GLY A 104 16.05 -7.13 -0.95
N GLN A 105 16.69 -5.97 -0.77
CA GLN A 105 18.15 -5.94 -0.58
C GLN A 105 18.40 -5.57 0.87
N GLU A 106 18.68 -6.58 1.70
CA GLU A 106 19.32 -6.39 3.00
C GLU A 106 20.60 -5.56 2.79
N GLN A 107 20.80 -4.52 3.62
CA GLN A 107 22.13 -4.02 3.93
C GLN A 107 22.56 -4.60 5.27
#